data_AF-A0A1J0RD62-F1
#
_entry.id   AF-A0A1J0RD62-F1
#
_cell.length_a   1.000
_cell.length_b   1.000
_cell.length_c   1.000
_cell.angle_alpha   90.00
_cell.angle_beta   90.00
_cell.angle_gamma   90.00
#
_symmetry.space_group_name_H-M   'P 1'
#
loop_
_entity.id
_entity.type
_entity.pdbx_description
1 polymer ?
#
loop_
_entity_poly.entity_id
_entity_poly.type
_entity_poly.pdbx_seq_one_letter_code
_entity_poly.pdbx_strand_id
1 'polypeptide(L)'
;MKKHILVLLVVAGLTTAANRGETGSQDPIKASKWKAACGMGAELQKVQNRAAYLLPLAARNGAEALKQLLKTQIYIEATKGGEYTKLDSAVMLFYATKIGNEFVAATGTQITKYATAIADAARQEGAIQEYLQMMAQTAAAATHACLQKEDGSAARTGSNEGQLKLQEPGCAARTDELQPSPEKPTKFTDTGYTDTEFNTKTTATALTGGAECTLTHAQTSTRLLDAEAAGSNMAGTQRVAGGLFVLTTDLQTIDAKTLMTGSG
;
A
#
# COMPACT_ATOMS: atom_id res chain seq x y z
N MET A 1 -44.31 -65.27 24.38
CA MET A 1 -43.18 -66.16 24.03
C MET A 1 -42.16 -65.38 23.20
N LYS A 2 -40.88 -65.72 23.37
CA LYS A 2 -39.66 -65.04 22.90
C LYS A 2 -39.47 -64.99 21.37
N LYS A 3 -38.78 -63.90 20.92
CA LYS A 3 -37.73 -63.74 19.87
C LYS A 3 -38.08 -64.13 18.41
N HIS A 4 -37.72 -63.41 17.34
CA HIS A 4 -36.44 -62.81 16.92
C HIS A 4 -36.69 -61.59 15.99
N ILE A 5 -36.18 -60.37 16.25
CA ILE A 5 -34.94 -59.76 15.72
C ILE A 5 -34.55 -60.16 14.29
N LEU A 6 -34.86 -59.30 13.31
CA LEU A 6 -33.97 -59.02 12.18
C LEU A 6 -33.94 -57.51 11.94
N VAL A 7 -32.76 -56.94 12.15
CA VAL A 7 -32.42 -55.52 11.99
C VAL A 7 -32.17 -55.27 10.50
N LEU A 8 -32.94 -54.36 9.89
CA LEU A 8 -32.59 -53.73 8.62
C LEU A 8 -32.10 -52.30 8.93
N LEU A 9 -30.78 -52.18 9.02
CA LEU A 9 -30.03 -50.93 9.14
C LEU A 9 -30.10 -50.19 7.79
N VAL A 10 -31.04 -49.25 7.66
CA VAL A 10 -30.93 -48.17 6.67
C VAL A 10 -30.07 -47.09 7.31
N VAL A 11 -28.78 -47.09 6.97
CA VAL A 11 -27.87 -45.98 7.29
C VAL A 11 -28.26 -44.82 6.37
N ALA A 12 -29.21 -44.02 6.81
CA ALA A 12 -29.44 -42.69 6.25
C ALA A 12 -28.29 -41.80 6.72
N GLY A 13 -27.40 -41.43 5.80
CA GLY A 13 -26.30 -40.52 6.06
C GLY A 13 -26.82 -39.19 6.59
N LEU A 14 -26.53 -38.90 7.85
CA LEU A 14 -26.53 -37.54 8.36
C LEU A 14 -25.30 -36.83 7.78
N THR A 15 -25.46 -36.22 6.61
CA THR A 15 -24.63 -35.06 6.29
C THR A 15 -25.07 -33.94 7.23
N THR A 16 -24.24 -33.64 8.23
CA THR A 16 -24.36 -32.41 8.99
C THR A 16 -24.03 -31.25 8.06
N ALA A 17 -25.03 -30.78 7.31
CA ALA A 17 -25.06 -29.40 6.87
C ALA A 17 -25.16 -28.56 8.15
N ALA A 18 -24.00 -28.14 8.68
CA ALA A 18 -23.96 -27.11 9.69
C ALA A 18 -24.71 -25.90 9.13
N ASN A 19 -25.72 -25.45 9.87
CA ASN A 19 -26.55 -24.30 9.54
C ASN A 19 -25.66 -23.10 9.20
N ARG A 20 -25.51 -22.78 7.91
CA ARG A 20 -24.99 -21.50 7.44
C ARG A 20 -26.10 -20.47 7.59
N GLY A 21 -26.24 -19.95 8.81
CA GLY A 21 -26.97 -18.72 9.06
C GLY A 21 -26.13 -17.52 8.60
N GLU A 22 -26.72 -16.74 7.70
CA GLU A 22 -26.36 -15.38 7.28
C GLU A 22 -25.30 -15.16 6.19
N THR A 23 -25.70 -14.31 5.24
CA THR A 23 -25.12 -14.03 3.92
C THR A 23 -24.04 -12.94 4.00
N GLY A 24 -22.93 -13.24 4.67
CA GLY A 24 -21.68 -12.47 4.61
C GLY A 24 -20.54 -13.38 4.15
N SER A 25 -19.72 -12.95 3.18
CA SER A 25 -18.59 -13.76 2.74
C SER A 25 -17.58 -13.89 3.89
N GLN A 26 -17.29 -15.13 4.30
CA GLN A 26 -16.20 -15.50 5.21
C GLN A 26 -14.94 -15.87 4.43
N ASP A 27 -14.86 -15.48 3.18
CA ASP A 27 -13.87 -16.06 2.29
C ASP A 27 -12.53 -15.31 2.38
N PRO A 28 -11.42 -15.95 1.99
CA PRO A 28 -10.12 -15.29 1.93
C PRO A 28 -10.14 -14.12 0.93
N ILE A 29 -9.27 -13.12 1.16
CA ILE A 29 -9.06 -12.01 0.22
C ILE A 29 -8.48 -12.57 -1.09
N LYS A 30 -9.06 -12.15 -2.22
CA LYS A 30 -8.62 -12.53 -3.57
C LYS A 30 -7.17 -12.18 -3.82
N ALA A 31 -6.47 -13.05 -4.56
CA ALA A 31 -5.10 -12.83 -5.01
C ALA A 31 -4.93 -11.49 -5.73
N SER A 32 -5.83 -11.16 -6.65
CA SER A 32 -5.81 -9.90 -7.39
C SER A 32 -5.88 -8.68 -6.46
N LYS A 33 -6.71 -8.75 -5.42
CA LYS A 33 -6.99 -7.64 -4.50
C LYS A 33 -5.84 -7.34 -3.56
N TRP A 34 -5.31 -8.37 -2.89
CA TRP A 34 -4.18 -8.15 -1.98
C TRP A 34 -2.89 -7.82 -2.75
N LYS A 35 -2.67 -8.41 -3.93
CA LYS A 35 -1.52 -8.04 -4.79
C LYS A 35 -1.62 -6.61 -5.31
N ALA A 36 -2.81 -6.15 -5.70
CA ALA A 36 -3.01 -4.77 -6.09
C ALA A 36 -2.75 -3.79 -4.93
N ALA A 37 -3.14 -4.16 -3.70
CA ALA A 37 -2.82 -3.35 -2.52
C ALA A 37 -1.30 -3.30 -2.24
N CYS A 38 -0.58 -4.43 -2.37
CA CYS A 38 0.89 -4.44 -2.35
C CYS A 38 1.46 -3.53 -3.45
N GLY A 39 0.89 -3.59 -4.66
CA GLY A 39 1.25 -2.71 -5.76
C GLY A 39 1.06 -1.22 -5.45
N MET A 40 0.05 -0.85 -4.66
CA MET A 40 -0.10 0.52 -4.15
C MET A 40 1.02 0.87 -3.17
N GLY A 41 1.35 -0.03 -2.24
CA GLY A 41 2.50 0.13 -1.35
C GLY A 41 3.80 0.41 -2.11
N ALA A 42 4.06 -0.33 -3.19
CA ALA A 42 5.25 -0.13 -4.02
C ALA A 42 5.26 1.25 -4.72
N GLU A 43 4.10 1.76 -5.13
CA GLU A 43 3.98 3.10 -5.72
C GLU A 43 4.16 4.22 -4.67
N LEU A 44 3.70 4.00 -3.43
CA LEU A 44 3.94 4.92 -2.31
C LEU A 44 5.41 4.98 -1.93
N GLN A 45 6.14 3.86 -2.03
CA GLN A 45 7.59 3.85 -1.89
C GLN A 45 8.28 4.72 -2.95
N LYS A 46 7.79 4.70 -4.21
CA LYS A 46 8.31 5.60 -5.26
C LYS A 46 8.06 7.07 -4.93
N VAL A 47 6.90 7.41 -4.34
CA VAL A 47 6.62 8.77 -3.87
C VAL A 47 7.65 9.21 -2.82
N GLN A 48 7.93 8.36 -1.83
CA GLN A 48 8.93 8.66 -0.78
C GLN A 48 10.33 8.84 -1.36
N ASN A 49 10.78 7.90 -2.21
CA ASN A 49 12.09 7.96 -2.85
C ASN A 49 12.24 9.18 -3.77
N ARG A 50 11.17 9.56 -4.47
CA ARG A 50 11.11 10.77 -5.29
C ARG A 50 11.20 12.03 -4.45
N ALA A 51 10.42 12.13 -3.38
CA ALA A 51 10.46 13.27 -2.48
C ALA A 51 11.85 13.42 -1.84
N ALA A 52 12.48 12.30 -1.42
CA ALA A 52 13.84 12.28 -0.91
C ALA A 52 14.89 12.71 -1.97
N TYR A 53 14.66 12.42 -3.26
CA TYR A 53 15.49 12.92 -4.37
C TYR A 53 15.31 14.41 -4.63
N LEU A 54 14.08 14.91 -4.58
CA LEU A 54 13.76 16.31 -4.85
C LEU A 54 14.19 17.23 -3.71
N LEU A 55 14.22 16.74 -2.47
CA LEU A 55 14.57 17.53 -1.28
C LEU A 55 15.95 18.21 -1.38
N PRO A 56 17.06 17.52 -1.72
CA PRO A 56 18.35 18.17 -1.92
C PRO A 56 18.53 18.78 -3.32
N LEU A 57 17.59 18.61 -4.27
CA LEU A 57 17.81 18.95 -5.67
C LEU A 57 18.07 20.45 -5.88
N ALA A 58 17.29 21.30 -5.22
CA ALA A 58 17.47 22.76 -5.31
C ALA A 58 18.84 23.19 -4.76
N ALA A 59 19.27 22.63 -3.63
CA ALA A 59 20.59 22.88 -3.07
C ALA A 59 21.72 22.40 -3.99
N ARG A 60 21.57 21.23 -4.63
CA ARG A 60 22.53 20.71 -5.62
C ARG A 60 22.60 21.58 -6.88
N ASN A 61 21.46 22.02 -7.39
CA ASN A 61 21.39 22.91 -8.55
C ASN A 61 22.02 24.28 -8.25
N GLY A 62 21.75 24.83 -7.05
CA GLY A 62 22.38 26.04 -6.55
C GLY A 62 23.90 25.90 -6.42
N ALA A 63 24.38 24.77 -5.87
CA ALA A 63 25.81 24.49 -5.75
C ALA A 63 26.51 24.35 -7.12
N GLU A 64 25.87 23.69 -8.10
CA GLU A 64 26.43 23.60 -9.45
C GLU A 64 26.41 24.96 -10.17
N ALA A 65 25.34 25.75 -10.03
CA ALA A 65 25.30 27.11 -10.56
C ALA A 65 26.38 28.01 -9.93
N LEU A 66 26.63 27.89 -8.62
CA LEU A 66 27.74 28.55 -7.93
C LEU A 66 29.10 28.09 -8.44
N LYS A 67 29.27 26.79 -8.68
CA LYS A 67 30.50 26.25 -9.27
C LYS A 67 30.76 26.79 -10.67
N GLN A 68 29.74 26.91 -11.50
CA GLN A 68 29.87 27.51 -12.84
C GLN A 68 30.19 29.00 -12.75
N LEU A 69 29.53 29.74 -11.84
CA LEU A 69 29.86 31.15 -11.57
C LEU A 69 31.34 31.32 -11.17
N LEU A 70 31.82 30.51 -10.22
CA LEU A 70 33.21 30.54 -9.76
C LEU A 70 34.19 30.16 -10.88
N LYS A 71 33.87 29.14 -11.69
CA LYS A 71 34.70 28.78 -12.87
C LYS A 71 34.78 29.92 -13.88
N THR A 72 33.68 30.61 -14.14
CA THR A 72 33.65 31.76 -15.05
C THR A 72 34.50 32.91 -14.50
N GLN A 73 34.39 33.23 -13.21
CA GLN A 73 35.24 34.23 -12.56
C GLN A 73 36.73 33.87 -12.67
N ILE A 74 37.10 32.65 -12.26
CA ILE A 74 38.49 32.17 -12.33
C ILE A 74 39.03 32.26 -13.76
N TYR A 75 38.24 31.89 -14.77
CA TYR A 75 38.66 31.97 -16.18
C TYR A 75 38.94 33.41 -16.62
N ILE A 76 38.07 34.37 -16.27
CA ILE A 76 38.24 35.79 -16.64
C ILE A 76 39.48 36.38 -15.95
N GLU A 77 39.67 36.10 -14.66
CA GLU A 77 40.87 36.55 -13.94
C GLU A 77 42.14 35.96 -14.56
N ALA A 78 42.15 34.67 -14.88
CA ALA A 78 43.33 33.97 -15.39
C ALA A 78 43.67 34.30 -16.85
N THR A 79 42.68 34.60 -17.70
CA THR A 79 42.89 34.75 -19.15
C THR A 79 42.70 36.17 -19.68
N LYS A 80 41.91 36.99 -18.97
CA LYS A 80 41.60 38.38 -19.36
C LYS A 80 42.13 39.40 -18.36
N GLY A 81 42.93 38.97 -17.36
CA GLY A 81 43.50 39.87 -16.35
C GLY A 81 42.46 40.65 -15.54
N GLY A 82 41.26 40.08 -15.37
CA GLY A 82 40.16 40.74 -14.67
C GLY A 82 39.35 41.72 -15.52
N GLU A 83 39.57 41.79 -16.84
CA GLU A 83 38.72 42.59 -17.73
C GLU A 83 37.42 41.82 -18.08
N TYR A 84 36.31 42.28 -17.51
CA TYR A 84 34.99 41.72 -17.75
C TYR A 84 34.34 42.33 -18.99
N THR A 85 34.00 41.51 -19.97
CA THR A 85 33.16 41.95 -21.10
C THR A 85 31.69 42.01 -20.69
N LYS A 86 30.85 42.73 -21.46
CA LYS A 86 29.39 42.76 -21.23
C LYS A 86 28.76 41.36 -21.25
N LEU A 87 29.29 40.45 -22.05
CA LEU A 87 28.83 39.06 -22.12
C LEU A 87 29.20 38.29 -20.84
N ASP A 88 30.41 38.51 -20.32
CA ASP A 88 30.86 37.88 -19.07
C ASP A 88 29.98 38.33 -17.88
N SER A 89 29.67 39.62 -17.78
CA SER A 89 28.77 40.15 -16.74
C SER A 89 27.35 39.58 -16.83
N ALA A 90 26.82 39.39 -18.04
CA ALA A 90 25.49 38.79 -18.25
C ALA A 90 25.45 37.32 -17.82
N VAL A 91 26.50 36.54 -18.12
CA VAL A 91 26.63 35.14 -17.69
C VAL A 91 26.73 35.03 -16.16
N MET A 92 27.50 35.92 -15.51
CA MET A 92 27.58 35.96 -14.05
C MET A 92 26.23 36.32 -13.40
N LEU A 93 25.53 37.32 -13.93
CA LEU A 93 24.20 37.71 -13.44
C LEU A 93 23.18 36.58 -13.60
N PHE A 94 23.24 35.84 -14.72
CA PHE A 94 22.40 34.66 -14.94
C PHE A 94 22.64 33.60 -13.86
N TYR A 95 23.90 33.23 -13.58
CA TYR A 95 24.18 32.24 -12.55
C TYR A 95 23.85 32.75 -11.15
N ALA A 96 24.11 34.02 -10.81
CA ALA A 96 23.74 34.61 -9.53
C ALA A 96 22.21 34.61 -9.31
N THR A 97 21.43 34.94 -10.35
CA THR A 97 19.96 34.87 -10.31
C THR A 97 19.48 33.44 -10.16
N LYS A 98 20.10 32.49 -10.89
CA LYS A 98 19.79 31.06 -10.76
C LYS A 98 20.08 30.55 -9.36
N ILE A 99 21.22 30.89 -8.76
CA ILE A 99 21.56 30.56 -7.37
C ILE A 99 20.48 31.09 -6.42
N GLY A 100 20.15 32.38 -6.51
CA GLY A 100 19.09 32.99 -5.69
C GLY A 100 17.75 32.27 -5.83
N ASN A 101 17.33 31.95 -7.05
CA ASN A 101 16.07 31.25 -7.31
C ASN A 101 16.07 29.81 -6.74
N GLU A 102 17.18 29.08 -6.87
CA GLU A 102 17.30 27.71 -6.34
C GLU A 102 17.34 27.70 -4.80
N PHE A 103 17.99 28.69 -4.16
CA PHE A 103 17.97 28.82 -2.69
C PHE A 103 16.61 29.29 -2.15
N VAL A 104 15.87 30.13 -2.89
CA VAL A 104 14.48 30.46 -2.58
C VAL A 104 13.55 29.25 -2.79
N ALA A 105 13.81 28.42 -3.80
CA ALA A 105 13.10 27.15 -4.00
C ALA A 105 13.45 26.11 -2.92
N ALA A 106 14.61 26.24 -2.26
CA ALA A 106 15.02 25.46 -1.09
C ALA A 106 14.48 26.01 0.25
N THR A 107 13.50 26.91 0.23
CA THR A 107 12.87 27.45 1.45
C THR A 107 12.08 26.38 2.24
N GLY A 108 11.81 26.70 3.51
CA GLY A 108 11.11 25.80 4.44
C GLY A 108 9.79 25.24 3.91
N THR A 109 9.02 26.00 3.11
CA THR A 109 7.73 25.54 2.58
C THR A 109 7.87 24.32 1.65
N GLN A 110 8.88 24.29 0.78
CA GLN A 110 9.07 23.18 -0.15
C GLN A 110 9.63 21.94 0.58
N ILE A 111 10.49 22.15 1.56
CA ILE A 111 10.98 21.11 2.48
C ILE A 111 9.80 20.47 3.22
N THR A 112 8.90 21.28 3.79
CA THR A 112 7.69 20.80 4.46
C THR A 112 6.80 20.01 3.50
N LYS A 113 6.57 20.48 2.26
CA LYS A 113 5.79 19.73 1.26
C LYS A 113 6.34 18.32 1.01
N TYR A 114 7.66 18.19 0.77
CA TYR A 114 8.27 16.88 0.52
C TYR A 114 8.31 15.99 1.77
N ALA A 115 8.56 16.57 2.95
CA ALA A 115 8.51 15.83 4.21
C ALA A 115 7.10 15.31 4.52
N THR A 116 6.06 16.11 4.27
CA THR A 116 4.66 15.69 4.38
C THR A 116 4.33 14.57 3.39
N ALA A 117 4.75 14.69 2.12
CA ALA A 117 4.54 13.65 1.12
C ALA A 117 5.21 12.31 1.51
N ILE A 118 6.41 12.36 2.10
CA ILE A 118 7.08 11.17 2.65
C ILE A 118 6.26 10.58 3.80
N ALA A 119 5.86 11.41 4.76
CA ALA A 119 5.12 10.96 5.94
C ALA A 119 3.76 10.33 5.59
N ASP A 120 3.00 10.97 4.70
CA ASP A 120 1.68 10.49 4.26
C ASP A 120 1.82 9.17 3.47
N ALA A 121 2.80 9.10 2.56
CA ALA A 121 3.04 7.90 1.78
C ALA A 121 3.51 6.73 2.66
N ALA A 122 4.42 6.99 3.60
CA ALA A 122 4.91 5.97 4.53
C ALA A 122 3.82 5.47 5.49
N ARG A 123 2.95 6.38 5.97
CA ARG A 123 1.80 6.00 6.82
C ARG A 123 0.84 5.07 6.08
N GLN A 124 0.55 5.39 4.82
CA GLN A 124 -0.34 4.55 4.00
C GLN A 124 0.31 3.21 3.64
N GLU A 125 1.59 3.21 3.25
CA GLU A 125 2.36 1.98 2.96
C GLU A 125 2.39 1.07 4.19
N GLY A 126 2.72 1.61 5.37
CA GLY A 126 2.77 0.85 6.61
C GLY A 126 1.41 0.26 7.00
N ALA A 127 0.31 1.01 6.79
CA ALA A 127 -1.02 0.48 7.05
C ALA A 127 -1.39 -0.70 6.12
N ILE A 128 -0.97 -0.65 4.85
CA ILE A 128 -1.14 -1.74 3.89
C ILE A 128 -0.31 -2.97 4.31
N GLN A 129 0.97 -2.76 4.62
CA GLN A 129 1.89 -3.81 5.05
C GLN A 129 1.36 -4.54 6.27
N GLU A 130 1.01 -3.78 7.32
CA GLU A 130 0.55 -4.35 8.58
C GLU A 130 -0.70 -5.21 8.38
N TYR A 131 -1.71 -4.67 7.71
CA TYR A 131 -2.96 -5.39 7.49
C TYR A 131 -2.73 -6.67 6.67
N LEU A 132 -1.99 -6.59 5.57
CA LEU A 132 -1.81 -7.75 4.68
C LEU A 132 -0.89 -8.81 5.29
N GLN A 133 0.15 -8.41 6.04
CA GLN A 133 0.96 -9.36 6.79
C GLN A 133 0.12 -10.05 7.87
N MET A 134 -0.69 -9.30 8.64
CA MET A 134 -1.60 -9.89 9.62
C MET A 134 -2.57 -10.90 8.96
N MET A 135 -3.17 -10.55 7.83
CA MET A 135 -4.07 -11.45 7.09
C MET A 135 -3.33 -12.67 6.55
N ALA A 136 -2.09 -12.52 6.10
CA ALA A 136 -1.27 -13.65 5.65
C ALA A 136 -0.94 -14.62 6.80
N GLN A 137 -0.61 -14.07 7.97
CA GLN A 137 -0.30 -14.85 9.18
C GLN A 137 -1.54 -15.46 9.83
N THR A 138 -2.73 -14.92 9.55
CA THR A 138 -4.00 -15.49 10.00
C THR A 138 -4.40 -16.66 9.10
N ALA A 139 -3.66 -17.76 9.25
CA ALA A 139 -3.90 -19.00 8.53
C ALA A 139 -3.59 -20.22 9.41
N ALA A 140 -4.37 -21.27 9.21
CA ALA A 140 -4.10 -22.60 9.72
C ALA A 140 -3.38 -23.43 8.65
N ALA A 141 -2.84 -24.59 9.04
CA ALA A 141 -2.09 -25.45 8.14
C ALA A 141 -2.90 -25.96 6.93
N ALA A 142 -4.23 -26.12 7.06
CA ALA A 142 -5.03 -26.75 6.00
C ALA A 142 -6.48 -26.22 5.83
N THR A 143 -7.07 -25.53 6.80
CA THR A 143 -8.54 -25.34 6.84
C THR A 143 -9.00 -23.88 6.84
N HIS A 144 -8.19 -22.95 7.34
CA HIS A 144 -8.57 -21.54 7.49
C HIS A 144 -7.44 -20.68 6.98
N ALA A 145 -7.75 -19.60 6.27
CA ALA A 145 -6.78 -18.63 5.82
C ALA A 145 -7.49 -17.36 5.39
N CYS A 146 -6.82 -16.24 5.58
CA CYS A 146 -7.40 -14.93 5.27
C CYS A 146 -6.95 -14.36 3.92
N LEU A 147 -5.98 -14.98 3.23
CA LEU A 147 -5.58 -14.64 1.87
C LEU A 147 -5.69 -15.85 0.94
N GLN A 148 -5.94 -15.61 -0.35
CA GLN A 148 -5.63 -16.58 -1.41
C GLN A 148 -4.13 -16.65 -1.68
N LYS A 149 -3.67 -17.77 -2.23
CA LYS A 149 -2.33 -17.90 -2.83
C LYS A 149 -2.14 -16.93 -3.99
N GLU A 150 -0.89 -16.67 -4.35
CA GLU A 150 -0.49 -15.72 -5.40
C GLU A 150 -1.08 -15.98 -6.78
N ASP A 151 -1.38 -17.24 -7.08
CA ASP A 151 -1.99 -17.73 -8.32
C ASP A 151 -3.53 -17.72 -8.27
N GLY A 152 -4.12 -17.40 -7.12
CA GLY A 152 -5.56 -17.42 -6.88
C GLY A 152 -6.20 -18.81 -6.87
N SER A 153 -5.41 -19.90 -6.92
CA SER A 153 -5.92 -21.26 -7.07
C SER A 153 -6.46 -21.85 -5.78
N ALA A 154 -5.90 -21.44 -4.64
CA ALA A 154 -6.21 -21.98 -3.33
C ALA A 154 -6.09 -20.91 -2.23
N ALA A 155 -6.55 -21.23 -1.02
CA ALA A 155 -6.28 -20.42 0.15
C ALA A 155 -4.78 -20.51 0.53
N ARG A 156 -4.20 -19.41 1.04
CA ARG A 156 -2.81 -19.32 1.49
C ARG A 156 -2.71 -19.90 2.91
N THR A 157 -2.51 -21.21 3.00
CA THR A 157 -2.27 -21.91 4.27
C THR A 157 -0.77 -22.09 4.53
N GLY A 158 -0.42 -22.33 5.80
CA GLY A 158 0.97 -22.53 6.21
C GLY A 158 1.07 -22.98 7.66
N SER A 159 2.21 -23.56 8.02
CA SER A 159 2.44 -24.10 9.38
C SER A 159 3.43 -23.24 10.19
N ASN A 160 4.00 -22.19 9.59
CA ASN A 160 4.90 -21.26 10.26
C ASN A 160 4.94 -19.89 9.56
N GLU A 161 5.48 -18.90 10.27
CA GLU A 161 5.58 -17.51 9.82
C GLU A 161 6.31 -17.36 8.49
N GLY A 162 7.43 -18.07 8.31
CA GLY A 162 8.27 -17.95 7.12
C GLY A 162 7.57 -18.36 5.83
N GLN A 163 6.64 -19.33 5.90
CA GLN A 163 5.82 -19.76 4.77
C GLN A 163 4.70 -18.76 4.44
N LEU A 164 4.21 -18.03 5.45
CA LEU A 164 3.05 -17.15 5.34
C LEU A 164 3.45 -15.71 4.99
N LYS A 165 4.66 -15.28 5.37
CA LYS A 165 5.17 -13.93 5.15
C LYS A 165 5.02 -13.48 3.69
N LEU A 166 4.47 -12.29 3.50
CA LEU A 166 4.42 -11.63 2.20
C LEU A 166 5.77 -11.00 1.89
N GLN A 167 6.23 -11.20 0.66
CA GLN A 167 7.51 -10.70 0.16
C GLN A 167 7.35 -9.80 -1.07
N GLU A 168 6.11 -9.62 -1.52
CA GLU A 168 5.77 -8.77 -2.65
C GLU A 168 6.18 -7.32 -2.38
N PRO A 169 6.69 -6.61 -3.40
CA PRO A 169 6.99 -5.18 -3.28
C PRO A 169 5.79 -4.42 -2.70
N GLY A 170 6.05 -3.56 -1.71
CA GLY A 170 5.04 -2.78 -1.00
C GLY A 170 4.29 -3.52 0.12
N CYS A 171 4.48 -4.84 0.27
CA CYS A 171 3.93 -5.64 1.38
C CYS A 171 5.01 -6.23 2.30
N ALA A 172 6.24 -6.36 1.81
CA ALA A 172 7.38 -6.69 2.65
C ALA A 172 7.68 -5.55 3.64
N ALA A 173 7.89 -5.89 4.91
CA ALA A 173 8.34 -4.91 5.90
C ALA A 173 9.69 -4.32 5.47
N ARG A 174 9.79 -2.99 5.50
CA ARG A 174 11.02 -2.26 5.19
C ARG A 174 11.59 -1.60 6.43
N THR A 175 12.88 -1.83 6.66
CA THR A 175 13.68 -1.14 7.68
C THR A 175 14.81 -0.32 7.07
N ASP A 176 14.96 -0.37 5.75
CA ASP A 176 16.07 0.25 5.04
C ASP A 176 15.84 1.76 4.88
N GLU A 177 16.94 2.50 4.79
CA GLU A 177 16.92 3.93 4.48
C GLU A 177 16.23 4.21 3.14
N LEU A 178 15.60 5.39 3.03
CA LEU A 178 15.06 5.86 1.75
C LEU A 178 16.17 5.87 0.68
N GLN A 179 15.81 5.47 -0.53
CA GLN A 179 16.74 5.38 -1.67
C GLN A 179 16.37 6.48 -2.66
N PRO A 180 17.00 7.68 -2.61
CA PRO A 180 16.61 8.80 -3.45
C PRO A 180 16.65 8.45 -4.93
N SER A 181 15.51 8.57 -5.62
CA SER A 181 15.37 8.24 -7.04
C SER A 181 14.53 9.28 -7.80
N PRO A 182 14.89 9.65 -9.04
CA PRO A 182 14.07 10.53 -9.88
C PRO A 182 12.87 9.83 -10.52
N GLU A 183 12.63 8.54 -10.24
CA GLU A 183 11.48 7.80 -10.76
C GLU A 183 10.16 8.45 -10.33
N LYS A 184 9.12 8.35 -11.16
CA LYS A 184 7.76 8.81 -10.83
C LYS A 184 6.89 7.60 -10.48
N PRO A 185 5.96 7.70 -9.52
CA PRO A 185 4.86 6.74 -9.45
C PRO A 185 4.10 6.79 -10.79
N THR A 186 3.71 5.64 -11.30
CA THR A 186 2.99 5.48 -12.56
C THR A 186 1.50 5.28 -12.36
N LYS A 187 1.07 4.86 -11.17
CA LYS A 187 -0.36 4.62 -10.85
C LYS A 187 -1.01 5.74 -10.05
N PHE A 188 -0.25 6.68 -9.49
CA PHE A 188 -0.82 7.90 -8.90
C PHE A 188 -0.89 9.00 -9.97
N THR A 189 -2.11 9.42 -10.29
CA THR A 189 -2.40 10.46 -11.28
C THR A 189 -3.08 11.65 -10.62
N ASP A 190 -3.23 12.76 -11.34
CA ASP A 190 -3.99 13.92 -10.89
C ASP A 190 -5.46 13.59 -10.57
N THR A 191 -5.97 12.51 -11.17
CA THR A 191 -7.32 11.97 -10.98
C THR A 191 -7.37 10.80 -10.00
N GLY A 192 -6.33 10.63 -9.17
CA GLY A 192 -6.24 9.58 -8.15
C GLY A 192 -5.47 8.34 -8.56
N TYR A 193 -5.70 7.22 -7.85
CA TYR A 193 -4.97 5.97 -8.07
C TYR A 193 -5.60 5.10 -9.15
N THR A 194 -4.81 4.70 -10.13
CA THR A 194 -5.25 3.92 -11.29
C THR A 194 -4.80 2.46 -11.17
N ASP A 195 -5.68 1.63 -10.63
CA ASP A 195 -5.55 0.17 -10.65
C ASP A 195 -6.94 -0.45 -10.84
N THR A 196 -7.06 -1.40 -11.76
CA THR A 196 -8.35 -2.02 -12.11
C THR A 196 -9.02 -2.66 -10.91
N GLU A 197 -8.26 -3.15 -9.93
CA GLU A 197 -8.78 -3.78 -8.73
C GLU A 197 -9.37 -2.79 -7.72
N PHE A 198 -9.03 -1.49 -7.83
CA PHE A 198 -9.50 -0.40 -6.97
C PHE A 198 -10.24 0.71 -7.74
N ASN A 199 -10.62 0.46 -9.00
CA ASN A 199 -11.35 1.45 -9.81
C ASN A 199 -12.87 1.50 -9.52
N THR A 200 -13.37 0.54 -8.74
CA THR A 200 -14.77 0.45 -8.30
C THR A 200 -14.85 -0.26 -6.96
N LYS A 201 -15.90 0.05 -6.20
CA LYS A 201 -16.27 -0.67 -4.99
C LYS A 201 -16.77 -2.06 -5.33
N THR A 202 -16.07 -3.11 -4.90
CA THR A 202 -16.46 -4.50 -5.15
C THR A 202 -16.01 -5.45 -4.05
N THR A 203 -16.59 -6.64 -3.98
CA THR A 203 -16.21 -7.70 -3.05
C THR A 203 -14.75 -8.09 -3.23
N ALA A 204 -14.00 -8.00 -2.13
CA ALA A 204 -12.57 -8.29 -2.07
C ALA A 204 -12.26 -9.78 -1.86
N THR A 205 -13.26 -10.59 -1.51
CA THR A 205 -13.11 -11.99 -1.10
C THR A 205 -13.61 -12.96 -2.17
N ALA A 206 -13.16 -14.22 -2.12
CA ALA A 206 -13.67 -15.29 -2.98
C ALA A 206 -13.57 -16.67 -2.31
N LEU A 207 -14.66 -17.45 -2.40
CA LEU A 207 -14.71 -18.81 -1.90
C LEU A 207 -13.60 -19.66 -2.53
N THR A 208 -12.75 -20.24 -1.69
CA THR A 208 -11.59 -21.00 -2.15
C THR A 208 -11.35 -22.21 -1.27
N GLY A 209 -11.66 -23.40 -1.79
CA GLY A 209 -11.41 -24.66 -1.09
C GLY A 209 -12.14 -24.82 0.25
N GLY A 210 -13.19 -24.04 0.51
CA GLY A 210 -13.91 -24.03 1.79
C GLY A 210 -13.17 -23.36 2.94
N ALA A 211 -12.06 -22.66 2.66
CA ALA A 211 -11.34 -21.91 3.69
C ALA A 211 -12.17 -20.72 4.18
N GLU A 212 -12.20 -20.53 5.49
CA GLU A 212 -12.93 -19.45 6.15
C GLU A 212 -11.96 -18.48 6.86
N CYS A 213 -12.35 -17.21 6.89
CA CYS A 213 -11.66 -16.09 7.52
C CYS A 213 -12.69 -15.19 8.24
N THR A 214 -12.72 -15.27 9.56
CA THR A 214 -13.58 -14.41 10.39
C THR A 214 -13.31 -12.91 10.19
N LEU A 215 -12.07 -12.53 9.83
CA LEU A 215 -11.66 -11.14 9.67
C LEU A 215 -12.25 -10.47 8.42
N THR A 216 -12.82 -11.23 7.49
CA THR A 216 -13.52 -10.71 6.30
C THR A 216 -15.04 -10.81 6.39
N HIS A 217 -15.56 -11.37 7.49
CA HIS A 217 -16.99 -11.56 7.75
C HIS A 217 -17.76 -10.24 7.75
N ALA A 218 -19.05 -10.28 7.37
CA ALA A 218 -19.99 -9.19 7.57
C ALA A 218 -19.89 -8.57 8.98
N GLN A 219 -20.16 -7.27 9.07
CA GLN A 219 -20.22 -6.54 10.35
C GLN A 219 -21.35 -7.02 11.25
N THR A 220 -22.43 -7.49 10.63
CA THR A 220 -23.49 -8.23 11.30
C THR A 220 -22.98 -9.64 11.57
N SER A 221 -23.13 -10.14 12.80
CA SER A 221 -22.69 -11.49 13.22
C SER A 221 -21.17 -11.77 13.15
N THR A 222 -20.32 -10.76 13.37
CA THR A 222 -18.87 -11.00 13.45
C THR A 222 -18.47 -11.69 14.76
N ARG A 223 -17.43 -12.53 14.73
CA ARG A 223 -16.78 -13.09 15.92
C ARG A 223 -15.52 -12.33 16.37
N LEU A 224 -15.30 -11.14 15.81
CA LEU A 224 -14.27 -10.21 16.31
C LEU A 224 -14.57 -9.72 17.73
N LEU A 225 -15.86 -9.64 18.06
CA LEU A 225 -16.33 -9.41 19.41
C LEU A 225 -16.55 -10.79 20.04
N ASP A 226 -16.03 -10.99 21.25
CA ASP A 226 -16.24 -12.21 22.03
C ASP A 226 -17.70 -12.25 22.52
N ALA A 227 -18.57 -12.70 21.63
CA ALA A 227 -19.97 -12.94 21.87
C ALA A 227 -20.28 -14.42 21.67
N GLU A 228 -21.47 -14.82 22.14
CA GLU A 228 -22.07 -16.14 21.91
C GLU A 228 -21.85 -16.67 20.48
N ALA A 229 -21.98 -17.98 20.27
CA ALA A 229 -21.60 -18.66 19.01
C ALA A 229 -22.14 -18.04 17.69
N ALA A 230 -23.17 -17.21 17.72
CA ALA A 230 -23.70 -16.48 16.57
C ALA A 230 -22.93 -15.19 16.21
N GLY A 231 -21.95 -14.77 17.00
CA GLY A 231 -21.25 -13.49 16.82
C GLY A 231 -22.06 -12.29 17.33
N SER A 232 -21.52 -11.09 17.12
CA SER A 232 -22.15 -9.81 17.50
C SER A 232 -22.00 -8.77 16.41
N ASN A 233 -22.87 -7.76 16.45
CA ASN A 233 -22.86 -6.66 15.49
C ASN A 233 -21.83 -5.60 15.91
N MET A 234 -20.94 -5.22 14.99
CA MET A 234 -20.12 -4.04 15.17
C MET A 234 -20.93 -2.77 14.92
N ALA A 235 -20.83 -1.81 15.83
CA ALA A 235 -21.55 -0.54 15.70
C ALA A 235 -20.93 0.42 14.67
N GLY A 236 -19.62 0.29 14.42
CA GLY A 236 -18.86 1.15 13.51
C GLY A 236 -18.46 0.43 12.22
N THR A 237 -18.22 1.21 11.16
CA THR A 237 -17.70 0.66 9.91
C THR A 237 -16.19 0.47 9.99
N GLN A 238 -15.74 -0.78 10.07
CA GLN A 238 -14.31 -1.10 10.09
C GLN A 238 -13.65 -0.80 8.74
N ARG A 239 -12.54 -0.06 8.80
CA ARG A 239 -11.69 0.31 7.67
C ARG A 239 -10.26 -0.12 7.97
N VAL A 240 -9.62 -0.79 7.02
CA VAL A 240 -8.28 -1.38 7.19
C VAL A 240 -7.41 -1.07 5.98
N ALA A 241 -6.10 -1.32 6.09
CA ALA A 241 -5.12 -0.96 5.08
C ALA A 241 -5.22 0.53 4.65
N GLY A 242 -5.27 1.43 5.63
CA GLY A 242 -5.44 2.87 5.37
C GLY A 242 -6.76 3.21 4.67
N GLY A 243 -7.79 2.38 4.83
CA GLY A 243 -9.11 2.59 4.25
C GLY A 243 -9.33 1.98 2.86
N LEU A 244 -8.36 1.25 2.31
CA LEU A 244 -8.51 0.54 1.03
C LEU A 244 -9.57 -0.55 1.07
N PHE A 245 -9.73 -1.18 2.22
CA PHE A 245 -10.77 -2.16 2.46
C PHE A 245 -11.74 -1.67 3.52
N VAL A 246 -13.02 -1.87 3.23
CA VAL A 246 -14.13 -1.47 4.09
C VAL A 246 -14.97 -2.70 4.34
N LEU A 247 -15.15 -3.05 5.61
CA LEU A 247 -16.05 -4.11 5.99
C LEU A 247 -17.48 -3.55 5.98
N THR A 248 -18.41 -4.21 5.32
CA THR A 248 -19.84 -3.87 5.38
C THR A 248 -20.65 -5.17 5.52
N THR A 249 -21.37 -5.58 4.48
CA THR A 249 -21.93 -6.94 4.34
C THR A 249 -20.85 -7.99 4.07
N ASP A 250 -19.72 -7.55 3.57
CA ASP A 250 -18.52 -8.32 3.25
C ASP A 250 -17.33 -7.35 3.21
N LEU A 251 -16.11 -7.88 3.09
CA LEU A 251 -14.94 -7.04 2.86
C LEU A 251 -14.97 -6.53 1.41
N GLN A 252 -15.00 -5.20 1.25
CA GLN A 252 -15.08 -4.54 -0.06
C GLN A 252 -13.87 -3.64 -0.30
N THR A 253 -13.44 -3.54 -1.55
CA THR A 253 -12.55 -2.46 -1.98
C THR A 253 -13.27 -1.13 -2.04
N ILE A 254 -12.52 -0.04 -2.06
CA ILE A 254 -13.03 1.30 -2.40
C ILE A 254 -12.83 1.64 -3.88
N ASP A 255 -13.43 2.75 -4.31
CA ASP A 255 -13.01 3.45 -5.51
C ASP A 255 -11.85 4.40 -5.16
N ALA A 256 -10.64 4.02 -5.57
CA ALA A 256 -9.41 4.73 -5.28
C ALA A 256 -9.11 5.88 -6.26
N LYS A 257 -9.98 6.13 -7.25
CA LYS A 257 -9.88 7.33 -8.11
C LYS A 257 -10.02 8.62 -7.31
N THR A 258 -10.57 8.58 -6.11
CA THR A 258 -10.63 9.77 -5.25
C THR A 258 -9.41 9.91 -4.34
N LEU A 259 -8.48 8.94 -4.30
CA LEU A 259 -7.26 9.01 -3.50
C LEU A 259 -6.20 9.82 -4.24
N MET A 260 -6.14 11.12 -3.96
CA MET A 260 -5.04 11.97 -4.42
C MET A 260 -3.88 11.92 -3.43
N THR A 261 -2.67 11.69 -3.90
CA THR A 261 -1.45 11.98 -3.13
C THR A 261 -1.28 13.49 -3.10
N GLY A 262 -1.45 14.13 -1.94
CA GLY A 262 -1.36 15.58 -1.84
C GLY A 262 -0.02 16.11 -2.37
N SER A 263 -0.05 16.84 -3.49
CA SER A 263 0.85 17.96 -3.84
C SER A 263 0.59 18.47 -5.26
N GLY A 264 -0.23 19.51 -5.36
CA GLY A 264 -0.01 20.59 -6.33
C GLY A 264 1.01 21.60 -5.79
#